data_AF-A0A6B0XC51-F1
#
_entry.id   AF-A0A6B0XC51-F1
#
_cell.length_a   1.000
_cell.length_b   1.000
_cell.length_c   1.000
_cell.angle_alpha   90.00
_cell.angle_beta   90.00
_cell.angle_gamma   90.00
#
_symmetry.space_group_name_H-M   'P 1'
#
loop_
_entity.id
_entity.type
_entity.pdbx_description
1 polymer ?
#
loop_
_entity_poly.entity_id
_entity_poly.type
_entity_poly.pdbx_seq_one_letter_code
_entity_poly.pdbx_strand_id
1 'polypeptide(L)'
;MKAIVLLLALASAAFADEYTPVNWLEVTENAGIGFHFTGGFKLTVGAFSAVPEGAGCVVVGRFTIDNKTYSIRTTKWQMRRGKDSEWSDMEETEGTSEFCSLTPDVPGEYRLVAEVEVEGVVEKYASRNTLVVAGDPETAVEAVTWASLKLRATR
;
A
#
# COMPACT_ATOMS: atom_id res chain seq x y z
N MET A 1 -49.80 11.44 -22.44
CA MET A 1 -49.05 11.22 -21.18
C MET A 1 -47.63 10.82 -21.54
N LYS A 2 -46.63 11.69 -21.31
CA LYS A 2 -45.22 11.40 -21.61
C LYS A 2 -44.54 10.94 -20.32
N ALA A 3 -44.01 9.72 -20.34
CA ALA A 3 -43.30 9.13 -19.22
C ALA A 3 -42.04 9.95 -18.92
N ILE A 4 -41.92 10.40 -17.68
CA ILE A 4 -40.70 10.98 -17.12
C ILE A 4 -39.75 9.81 -16.92
N VAL A 5 -38.79 9.67 -17.83
CA VAL A 5 -37.65 8.76 -17.65
C VAL A 5 -36.73 9.41 -16.62
N LEU A 6 -36.94 9.05 -15.35
CA LEU A 6 -35.99 9.32 -14.28
C LEU A 6 -34.75 8.46 -14.55
N LEU A 7 -33.78 9.01 -15.28
CA LEU A 7 -32.42 8.46 -15.32
C LEU A 7 -31.82 8.66 -13.92
N LEU A 8 -31.97 7.66 -13.06
CA LEU A 8 -31.07 7.49 -11.92
C LEU A 8 -29.66 7.33 -12.50
N ALA A 9 -28.89 8.41 -12.49
CA ALA A 9 -27.44 8.29 -12.55
C ALA A 9 -27.03 7.53 -11.29
N LEU A 10 -26.74 6.23 -11.42
CA LEU A 10 -25.89 5.53 -10.47
C LEU A 10 -24.54 6.25 -10.52
N ALA A 11 -24.36 7.24 -9.66
CA ALA A 11 -23.05 7.75 -9.33
C ALA A 11 -22.31 6.60 -8.65
N SER A 12 -21.53 5.85 -9.43
CA SER A 12 -20.43 5.07 -8.89
C SER A 12 -19.50 6.06 -8.21
N ALA A 13 -19.70 6.28 -6.91
CA ALA A 13 -18.74 6.99 -6.08
C ALA A 13 -17.48 6.12 -6.03
N ALA A 14 -16.61 6.28 -7.02
CA ALA A 14 -15.24 5.83 -6.91
C ALA A 14 -14.65 6.64 -5.76
N PHE A 15 -14.39 6.00 -4.63
CA PHE A 15 -13.80 6.65 -3.47
C PHE A 15 -12.49 7.29 -3.91
N ALA A 16 -12.45 8.63 -3.86
CA ALA A 16 -11.25 9.38 -4.15
C ALA A 16 -10.25 9.07 -3.05
N ASP A 17 -9.25 8.27 -3.40
CA ASP A 17 -8.18 7.89 -2.49
C ASP A 17 -7.36 9.13 -2.12
N GLU A 18 -7.21 9.42 -0.83
CA GLU A 18 -6.41 10.56 -0.36
C GLU A 18 -4.91 10.37 -0.63
N TYR A 19 -4.46 9.12 -0.78
CA TYR A 19 -3.05 8.80 -0.95
C TYR A 19 -2.67 8.70 -2.43
N THR A 20 -1.63 9.44 -2.81
CA THR A 20 -1.09 9.39 -4.18
C THR A 20 -0.12 8.22 -4.33
N PRO A 21 -0.36 7.26 -5.24
CA PRO A 21 0.60 6.19 -5.48
C PRO A 21 1.90 6.73 -6.11
N VAL A 22 3.05 6.28 -5.62
CA VAL A 22 4.37 6.75 -6.08
C VAL A 22 5.28 5.58 -6.45
N ASN A 23 6.08 5.76 -7.50
CA ASN A 23 6.98 4.72 -8.03
C ASN A 23 8.18 4.40 -7.13
N TRP A 24 8.55 5.32 -6.24
CA TRP A 24 9.68 5.18 -5.33
C TRP A 24 9.34 4.42 -4.05
N LEU A 25 8.06 4.16 -3.75
CA LEU A 25 7.65 3.34 -2.62
C LEU A 25 7.07 2.03 -3.13
N GLU A 26 7.70 0.91 -2.82
CA GLU A 26 7.26 -0.42 -3.26
C GLU A 26 7.28 -1.41 -2.12
N VAL A 27 6.23 -2.22 -2.03
CA VAL A 27 6.14 -3.34 -1.10
C VAL A 27 6.22 -4.65 -1.89
N THR A 28 6.98 -5.62 -1.42
CA THR A 28 7.15 -6.91 -2.07
C THR A 28 7.08 -8.01 -1.02
N GLU A 29 6.79 -9.24 -1.43
CA GLU A 29 6.92 -10.37 -0.51
C GLU A 29 8.40 -10.62 -0.19
N ASN A 30 8.70 -10.85 1.08
CA ASN A 30 10.00 -11.38 1.48
C ASN A 30 10.00 -12.90 1.28
N ALA A 31 10.46 -13.37 0.12
CA ALA A 31 10.73 -14.78 -0.10
C ALA A 31 11.95 -15.17 0.76
N GLY A 32 11.71 -15.75 1.93
CA GLY A 32 12.78 -16.24 2.81
C GLY A 32 13.73 -17.19 2.06
N ILE A 33 15.02 -17.07 2.31
CA ILE A 33 16.02 -18.05 1.87
C ILE A 33 16.05 -19.19 2.89
N GLY A 34 15.32 -20.27 2.61
CA GLY A 34 15.34 -21.51 3.40
C GLY A 34 14.05 -21.79 4.18
N PHE A 35 13.90 -23.05 4.61
CA PHE A 35 12.71 -23.69 5.20
C PHE A 35 12.21 -23.12 6.54
N HIS A 36 12.40 -21.83 6.83
CA HIS A 36 11.74 -21.10 7.90
C HIS A 36 11.02 -19.91 7.28
N PHE A 37 9.73 -20.10 6.97
CA PHE A 37 8.82 -19.03 6.58
C PHE A 37 8.55 -18.13 7.80
N THR A 38 9.36 -17.09 7.98
CA THR A 38 8.94 -15.88 8.70
C THR A 38 8.50 -14.86 7.66
N GLY A 39 7.30 -15.07 7.10
CA GLY A 39 6.73 -14.27 6.03
C GLY A 39 6.50 -12.83 6.46
N GLY A 40 7.16 -11.90 5.77
CA GLY A 40 6.98 -10.46 5.94
C GLY A 40 7.06 -9.77 4.60
N PHE A 41 6.79 -8.46 4.58
CA PHE A 41 6.91 -7.65 3.38
C PHE A 41 8.25 -6.92 3.32
N LYS A 42 8.95 -7.06 2.20
CA LYS A 42 10.14 -6.30 1.83
C LYS A 42 9.73 -4.93 1.31
N LEU A 43 10.46 -3.90 1.73
CA LEU A 43 10.22 -2.53 1.32
C LEU A 43 11.35 -2.01 0.43
N THR A 44 10.98 -1.26 -0.60
CA THR A 44 11.90 -0.46 -1.41
C THR A 44 11.47 1.01 -1.39
N VAL A 45 12.41 1.89 -1.07
CA VAL A 45 12.27 3.35 -1.01
C VAL A 45 13.35 3.99 -1.90
N GLY A 46 12.97 4.44 -3.09
CA GLY A 46 13.92 4.91 -4.10
C GLY A 46 14.93 3.81 -4.44
N ALA A 47 16.21 4.08 -4.21
CA ALA A 47 17.30 3.11 -4.39
C ALA A 47 17.57 2.24 -3.13
N PHE A 48 16.96 2.58 -1.99
CA PHE A 48 17.12 1.83 -0.76
C PHE A 48 16.15 0.64 -0.73
N SER A 49 16.65 -0.53 -0.35
CA SER A 49 15.84 -1.73 -0.20
C SER A 49 16.19 -2.38 1.12
N ALA A 50 15.19 -2.58 1.97
CA ALA A 50 15.37 -3.22 3.27
C ALA A 50 14.42 -4.40 3.41
N VAL A 51 14.98 -5.46 3.97
CA VAL A 51 14.26 -6.64 4.40
C VAL A 51 14.33 -6.63 5.93
N PRO A 52 13.32 -6.10 6.63
CA PRO A 52 13.23 -6.34 8.06
C PRO A 52 13.15 -7.85 8.29
N GLU A 53 14.10 -8.41 9.04
CA GLU A 53 14.00 -9.80 9.50
C GLU A 53 12.92 -9.88 10.59
N GLY A 54 11.94 -10.77 10.42
CA GLY A 54 10.82 -10.93 11.36
C GLY A 54 9.86 -9.73 11.39
N ALA A 55 9.28 -9.44 12.57
CA ALA A 55 8.36 -8.33 12.81
C ALA A 55 9.09 -6.97 12.99
N GLY A 56 10.24 -6.78 12.33
CA GLY A 56 11.11 -5.63 12.55
C GLY A 56 10.65 -4.36 11.84
N CYS A 57 11.04 -3.21 12.41
CA CYS A 57 10.87 -1.90 11.77
C CYS A 57 12.22 -1.37 11.26
N VAL A 58 12.18 -0.68 10.12
CA VAL A 58 13.34 -0.02 9.52
C VAL A 58 13.13 1.48 9.64
N VAL A 59 14.01 2.14 10.38
CA VAL A 59 14.00 3.61 10.51
C VAL A 59 14.44 4.22 9.18
N VAL A 60 13.58 5.05 8.58
CA VAL A 60 13.85 5.79 7.35
C VAL A 60 13.64 7.27 7.65
N GLY A 61 14.71 7.92 8.11
CA GLY A 61 14.65 9.32 8.52
C GLY A 61 14.46 10.28 7.34
N ARG A 62 15.42 10.29 6.41
CA ARG A 62 15.38 11.14 5.21
C ARG A 62 16.03 10.44 4.03
N PHE A 63 15.53 10.71 2.84
CA PHE A 63 16.10 10.21 1.59
C PHE A 63 15.94 11.26 0.49
N THR A 64 16.74 11.12 -0.57
CA THR A 64 16.75 12.07 -1.69
C THR A 64 16.38 11.34 -2.98
N ILE A 65 15.40 11.87 -3.70
CA ILE A 65 14.96 11.39 -5.02
C ILE A 65 14.86 12.60 -5.93
N ASP A 66 15.46 12.52 -7.13
CA ASP A 66 15.42 13.60 -8.13
C ASP A 66 15.75 14.99 -7.55
N ASN A 67 16.78 15.04 -6.70
CA ASN A 67 17.27 16.25 -6.01
C ASN A 67 16.28 16.88 -5.00
N LYS A 68 15.21 16.19 -4.64
CA LYS A 68 14.28 16.57 -3.56
C LYS A 68 14.51 15.73 -2.31
N THR A 69 14.44 16.36 -1.14
CA THR A 69 14.55 15.66 0.15
C THR A 69 13.17 15.30 0.66
N TYR A 70 13.00 14.02 0.97
CA TYR A 70 11.80 13.43 1.54
C TYR A 70 12.09 13.04 2.99
N SER A 71 11.21 13.43 3.91
CA SER A 71 11.28 13.06 5.32
C SER A 71 10.02 12.34 5.73
N ILE A 72 10.14 11.11 6.21
CA ILE A 72 8.97 10.33 6.62
C ILE A 72 8.51 10.79 7.99
N ARG A 73 7.25 11.20 8.08
CA ARG A 73 6.61 11.56 9.35
C ARG A 73 5.98 10.33 9.96
N THR A 74 4.99 9.78 9.28
CA THR A 74 4.27 8.58 9.72
C THR A 74 4.15 7.59 8.59
N THR A 75 4.01 6.32 8.94
CA THR A 75 3.68 5.23 8.03
C THR A 75 2.58 4.39 8.65
N LYS A 76 1.77 3.75 7.82
CA LYS A 76 0.68 2.90 8.28
C LYS A 76 0.32 1.87 7.23
N TRP A 77 -0.14 0.70 7.65
CA TRP A 77 -0.73 -0.27 6.75
C TRP A 77 -2.22 -0.02 6.59
N GLN A 78 -2.70 -0.14 5.35
CA GLN A 78 -4.11 -0.13 5.04
C GLN A 78 -4.52 -1.43 4.37
N MET A 79 -5.74 -1.86 4.66
CA MET A 79 -6.37 -3.05 4.13
C MET A 79 -7.64 -2.68 3.37
N ARG A 80 -8.01 -3.47 2.37
CA ARG A 80 -9.39 -3.60 1.90
C ARG A 80 -9.71 -5.06 1.58
N ARG A 81 -10.98 -5.45 1.71
CA ARG A 81 -11.42 -6.83 1.43
C ARG A 81 -11.43 -7.21 -0.05
N GLY A 82 -11.37 -6.22 -0.94
CA GLY A 82 -11.36 -6.41 -2.38
C GLY A 82 -11.37 -5.08 -3.12
N LYS A 83 -11.28 -5.12 -4.45
CA LYS A 83 -11.10 -3.92 -5.30
C LYS A 83 -12.18 -2.86 -5.17
N ASP A 84 -13.40 -3.29 -4.83
CA ASP A 84 -14.57 -2.42 -4.72
C ASP A 84 -14.85 -1.98 -3.27
N SER A 85 -13.97 -2.33 -2.33
CA SER A 85 -14.05 -1.91 -0.93
C SER A 85 -13.17 -0.70 -0.65
N GLU A 86 -13.59 0.14 0.30
CA GLU A 86 -12.76 1.22 0.84
C GLU A 86 -11.51 0.68 1.54
N TRP A 87 -10.44 1.48 1.51
CA TRP A 87 -9.26 1.25 2.32
C TRP A 87 -9.55 1.64 3.78
N SER A 88 -9.19 0.78 4.70
CA SER A 88 -9.23 1.03 6.14
C SER A 88 -7.83 0.95 6.74
N ASP A 89 -7.54 1.90 7.62
CA ASP A 89 -6.35 1.87 8.48
C ASP A 89 -6.32 0.59 9.32
N MET A 90 -5.17 -0.07 9.37
CA MET A 90 -4.94 -1.19 10.28
C MET A 90 -4.44 -0.65 11.62
N GLU A 91 -5.11 -1.03 12.70
CA GLU A 91 -4.72 -0.68 14.06
C GLU A 91 -3.31 -1.21 14.37
N GLU A 92 -2.59 -0.49 15.23
CA GLU A 92 -1.24 -0.88 15.70
C GLU A 92 -0.15 -1.00 14.63
N THR A 93 -0.43 -0.52 13.41
CA THR A 93 0.56 -0.50 12.30
C THR A 93 1.18 0.88 12.05
N GLU A 94 0.80 1.88 12.84
CA GLU A 94 1.33 3.23 12.71
C GLU A 94 2.76 3.32 13.25
N GLY A 95 3.70 3.72 12.40
CA GLY A 95 5.11 3.95 12.76
C GLY A 95 5.51 5.41 12.56
N THR A 96 6.44 5.91 13.39
CA THR A 96 7.00 7.26 13.24
C THR A 96 8.41 7.21 12.64
N SER A 97 8.59 7.82 11.46
CA SER A 97 9.86 7.81 10.72
C SER A 97 10.45 6.41 10.50
N GLU A 98 9.61 5.39 10.48
CA GLU A 98 9.97 3.99 10.33
C GLU A 98 8.94 3.27 9.46
N PHE A 99 9.36 2.15 8.90
CA PHE A 99 8.48 1.22 8.23
C PHE A 99 8.55 -0.13 8.91
N CYS A 100 7.41 -0.62 9.37
CA CYS A 100 7.32 -1.93 9.99
C CYS A 100 6.82 -2.96 8.98
N SER A 101 7.41 -4.16 9.02
CA SER A 101 6.86 -5.33 8.33
C SER A 101 5.43 -5.58 8.80
N LEU A 102 4.57 -6.03 7.89
CA LEU A 102 3.26 -6.59 8.24
C LEU A 102 3.26 -8.08 7.92
N THR A 103 2.74 -8.87 8.85
CA THR A 103 2.34 -10.26 8.61
C THR A 103 0.82 -10.30 8.55
N PRO A 104 0.20 -10.43 7.37
CA PRO A 104 -1.24 -10.45 7.23
C PRO A 104 -1.83 -11.71 7.86
N ASP A 105 -2.89 -11.57 8.64
CA ASP A 105 -3.61 -12.65 9.31
C ASP A 105 -4.97 -12.97 8.67
N VAL A 106 -5.41 -12.13 7.73
CA VAL A 106 -6.67 -12.28 7.01
C VAL A 106 -6.50 -12.08 5.50
N PRO A 107 -7.36 -12.66 4.66
CA PRO A 107 -7.33 -12.38 3.22
C PRO A 107 -7.74 -10.94 2.89
N GLY A 108 -7.10 -10.34 1.90
CA GLY A 108 -7.39 -8.98 1.46
C GLY A 108 -6.32 -8.36 0.58
N GLU A 109 -6.52 -7.11 0.20
CA GLU A 109 -5.49 -6.30 -0.42
C GLU A 109 -4.88 -5.37 0.63
N TYR A 110 -3.56 -5.26 0.61
CA TYR A 110 -2.79 -4.48 1.55
C TYR A 110 -1.96 -3.44 0.80
N ARG A 111 -1.78 -2.27 1.41
CA ARG A 111 -0.83 -1.27 0.94
C ARG A 111 -0.19 -0.58 2.13
N LEU A 112 1.03 -0.12 1.90
CA LEU A 112 1.68 0.80 2.82
C LEU A 112 1.38 2.23 2.39
N VAL A 113 1.02 3.07 3.36
CA VAL A 113 0.84 4.50 3.17
C VAL A 113 1.79 5.28 4.09
N ALA A 114 2.12 6.51 3.71
CA ALA A 114 2.99 7.37 4.48
C ALA A 114 2.60 8.85 4.35
N GLU A 115 2.73 9.59 5.46
CA GLU A 115 2.83 11.04 5.43
C GLU A 115 4.29 11.43 5.30
N VAL A 116 4.61 12.18 4.25
CA VAL A 116 5.98 12.55 3.91
C VAL A 116 6.08 14.04 3.73
N GLU A 117 7.08 14.63 4.37
CA GLU A 117 7.43 16.02 4.17
C GLU A 117 8.41 16.15 3.01
N VAL A 118 8.03 16.95 2.00
CA VAL A 118 8.80 17.26 0.82
C VAL A 118 8.99 18.78 0.77
N GLU A 119 10.22 19.24 0.94
CA GLU A 119 10.56 20.67 0.88
C GLU A 119 9.68 21.56 1.80
N GLY A 120 9.27 21.03 2.96
CA GLY A 120 8.44 21.72 3.95
C GLY A 120 6.93 21.54 3.79
N VAL A 121 6.48 20.78 2.78
CA VAL A 121 5.06 20.46 2.54
C VAL A 121 4.79 19.01 2.91
N VAL A 122 3.75 18.75 3.71
CA VAL A 122 3.33 17.38 4.06
C VAL A 122 2.36 16.85 3.01
N GLU A 123 2.68 15.69 2.45
CA GLU A 123 1.90 15.00 1.44
C GLU A 123 1.65 13.54 1.83
N LYS A 124 0.57 12.98 1.31
CA LYS A 124 0.13 11.60 1.57
C LYS A 124 0.41 10.71 0.38
N TYR A 125 1.24 9.70 0.59
CA TYR A 125 1.67 8.77 -0.45
C TYR A 125 1.29 7.34 -0.14
N ALA A 126 0.97 6.59 -1.19
CA ALA A 126 0.78 5.14 -1.15
C ALA A 126 1.89 4.43 -1.93
N SER A 127 2.21 3.22 -1.51
CA SER A 127 3.04 2.30 -2.29
C SER A 127 2.49 2.11 -3.71
N ARG A 128 3.40 1.92 -4.68
CA ARG A 128 3.10 1.75 -6.12
C ARG A 128 2.28 0.50 -6.44
N ASN A 129 2.16 -0.39 -5.48
CA ASN A 129 1.50 -1.67 -5.65
C ASN A 129 0.76 -2.02 -4.37
N THR A 130 -0.23 -2.89 -4.52
CA THR A 130 -0.89 -3.57 -3.41
C THR A 130 -0.37 -5.00 -3.32
N LEU A 131 -0.47 -5.59 -2.14
CA LEU A 131 -0.22 -7.01 -1.91
C LEU A 131 -1.56 -7.70 -1.73
N VAL A 132 -1.85 -8.66 -2.59
CA VAL A 132 -3.09 -9.43 -2.54
C VAL A 132 -2.82 -10.72 -1.78
N VAL A 133 -3.55 -10.95 -0.69
CA VAL A 133 -3.50 -12.16 0.14
C VAL A 133 -4.80 -12.93 -0.10
N ALA A 134 -4.73 -14.08 -0.76
CA ALA A 134 -5.92 -14.81 -1.24
C ALA A 134 -6.49 -15.85 -0.25
N GLY A 135 -5.76 -16.22 0.81
CA GLY A 135 -6.18 -17.21 1.82
C GLY A 135 -5.16 -18.33 2.04
N ASP A 136 -5.20 -18.90 3.27
CA ASP A 136 -4.18 -19.70 4.00
C ASP A 136 -2.71 -19.26 3.83
N PRO A 137 -1.92 -19.15 4.92
CA PRO A 137 -0.75 -18.27 5.00
C PRO A 137 0.46 -18.67 4.14
N GLU A 138 0.33 -19.70 3.29
CA GLU A 138 1.44 -20.29 2.53
C GLU A 138 1.41 -20.03 1.02
N THR A 139 0.33 -19.49 0.45
CA THR A 139 0.24 -19.39 -1.01
C THR A 139 -0.49 -18.15 -1.52
N ALA A 140 0.26 -17.35 -2.29
CA ALA A 140 -0.16 -16.25 -3.15
C ALA A 140 -0.26 -14.87 -2.46
N VAL A 141 0.91 -14.27 -2.23
CA VAL A 141 1.07 -12.81 -2.26
C VAL A 141 1.31 -12.40 -3.72
N GLU A 142 0.30 -11.83 -4.39
CA GLU A 142 0.51 -11.19 -5.71
C GLU A 142 0.74 -9.70 -5.50
N ALA A 143 1.91 -9.19 -5.89
CA ALA A 143 2.17 -7.76 -5.95
C ALA A 143 1.50 -7.18 -7.21
N VAL A 144 0.41 -6.43 -7.04
CA VAL A 144 -0.33 -5.84 -8.16
C VAL A 144 -0.05 -4.34 -8.22
N THR A 145 0.59 -3.88 -9.30
CA THR A 145 0.83 -2.44 -9.52
C THR A 145 -0.49 -1.70 -9.81
N TRP A 146 -0.61 -0.44 -9.35
CA TRP A 146 -1.82 0.36 -9.54
C TRP A 146 -2.27 0.50 -11.01
N ALA A 147 -1.32 0.48 -11.95
CA ALA A 147 -1.61 0.51 -13.39
C ALA A 147 -2.45 -0.70 -13.84
N SER A 148 -2.18 -1.88 -13.28
CA SER A 148 -2.89 -3.13 -13.55
C SER A 148 -4.29 -3.16 -12.96
N LEU A 149 -4.46 -2.49 -11.81
CA LEU A 149 -5.74 -2.33 -11.13
C LEU A 149 -6.72 -1.45 -11.93
N LYS A 150 -6.23 -0.36 -12.55
CA LYS A 150 -7.02 0.45 -13.48
C LYS A 150 -7.34 -0.28 -14.79
N LEU A 151 -6.43 -1.12 -15.29
CA LEU A 151 -6.62 -1.83 -16.56
C LEU A 151 -7.59 -3.03 -16.48
N ARG A 152 -7.81 -3.63 -15.30
CA ARG A 152 -8.82 -4.70 -15.13
C ARG A 152 -10.25 -4.18 -14.92
N ALA A 153 -10.47 -2.88 -14.81
CA ALA A 153 -11.81 -2.28 -14.85
C ALA A 153 -12.30 -2.18 -16.30
N THR A 154 -12.50 -3.31 -16.97
CA THR A 154 -13.39 -3.45 -18.13
C THR A 154 -13.52 -4.94 -18.48
N ARG A 155 -14.60 -5.55 -17.99
CA ARG A 155 -15.52 -6.36 -18.80
C ARG A 155 -16.84 -6.52 -18.07
#